data_AF-A0A150MKU2-F1
#
_entry.id   AF-A0A150MKU2-F1
#
_cell.length_a   1.000
_cell.length_b   1.000
_cell.length_c   1.000
_cell.angle_alpha   90.00
_cell.angle_beta   90.00
_cell.angle_gamma   90.00
#
_symmetry.space_group_name_H-M   'P 1'
#
loop_
_entity.id
_entity.type
_entity.pdbx_description
1 polymer ?
#
loop_
_entity_poly.entity_id
_entity_poly.type
_entity_poly.pdbx_seq_one_letter_code
_entity_poly.pdbx_strand_id
1 'polypeptide(L)' 'MLFTLRTRRPLEAAQLSAMAQSVGYLLSAAGPLLFGALYDAAGHFLPPLVLLLAVCAVMIVFGLGAARDKYVDDEVA' A
#
# COMPACT_ATOMS: atom_id res chain seq x y z
N MET A 1 1.74 10.08 -11.66
CA MET A 1 2.10 9.27 -12.85
C MET A 1 3.29 8.35 -12.53
N LEU A 2 3.20 7.49 -11.51
CA LEU A 2 4.27 6.52 -11.24
C LEU A 2 4.08 5.26 -12.11
N PHE A 3 2.85 4.76 -12.18
CA PHE A 3 2.51 3.57 -12.96
C PHE A 3 2.84 3.72 -14.44
N THR A 4 2.59 4.89 -15.05
CA THR A 4 2.92 5.14 -16.46
C THR A 4 4.43 5.12 -16.77
N LEU A 5 5.29 5.35 -15.78
CA LEU A 5 6.75 5.25 -15.94
C LEU A 5 7.22 3.80 -15.87
N ARG A 6 6.37 2.88 -15.40
CA ARG A 6 6.65 1.47 -15.17
C ARG A 6 5.85 0.52 -16.08
N THR A 7 5.04 1.08 -16.98
CA THR A 7 4.22 0.35 -17.96
C THR A 7 4.43 0.91 -19.36
N ARG A 8 4.39 0.07 -20.39
CA ARG A 8 4.57 0.50 -21.78
C ARG A 8 3.26 0.98 -22.41
N ARG A 9 2.11 0.50 -21.91
CA ARG A 9 0.79 0.86 -22.43
C ARG A 9 -0.06 1.63 -21.40
N PRO A 10 -0.87 2.62 -21.82
CA PRO A 10 -1.75 3.37 -20.93
C PRO A 10 -2.77 2.51 -20.18
N LEU A 11 -3.27 1.45 -20.83
CA LEU A 11 -4.24 0.53 -20.23
C LEU A 11 -3.65 -0.24 -19.03
N GLU A 12 -2.38 -0.65 -19.12
CA GLU A 12 -1.67 -1.32 -18.02
C GLU A 12 -1.49 -0.38 -16.84
N ALA A 13 -1.13 0.88 -17.10
CA ALA A 13 -0.99 1.89 -16.05
C ALA A 13 -2.32 2.07 -15.28
N ALA A 14 -3.45 2.05 -16.01
CA ALA A 14 -4.78 2.15 -15.43
C ALA A 14 -5.14 0.90 -14.60
N GLN A 15 -4.85 -0.30 -15.10
CA GLN A 15 -5.07 -1.56 -14.37
C GLN A 15 -4.22 -1.63 -13.10
N LEU A 16 -2.94 -1.27 -13.17
CA LEU A 16 -2.03 -1.26 -12.03
C LEU A 16 -2.48 -0.25 -10.97
N SER A 17 -2.95 0.93 -11.41
CA SER A 17 -3.55 1.93 -10.52
C SER A 17 -4.80 1.41 -9.82
N ALA A 18 -5.69 0.72 -10.55
CA ALA A 18 -6.89 0.12 -9.98
C ALA A 18 -6.54 -0.94 -8.92
N MET A 19 -5.56 -1.82 -9.19
CA MET A 19 -5.08 -2.82 -8.23
C MET A 19 -4.53 -2.17 -6.95
N ALA A 20 -3.69 -1.14 -7.10
CA ALA A 20 -3.14 -0.40 -5.95
C ALA A 20 -4.26 0.28 -5.12
N GLN A 21 -5.26 0.85 -5.79
CA GLN A 21 -6.41 1.47 -5.13
C GLN A 21 -7.25 0.44 -4.37
N SER A 22 -7.52 -0.74 -4.94
CA SER A 22 -8.26 -1.81 -4.25
C SER A 22 -7.60 -2.19 -2.92
N VAL A 23 -6.28 -2.35 -2.91
CA VAL A 23 -5.51 -2.61 -1.67
C VAL A 23 -5.61 -1.43 -0.70
N GLY A 24 -5.46 -0.20 -1.21
CA GLY A 24 -5.57 1.01 -0.39
C GLY A 24 -6.94 1.17 0.26
N TYR A 25 -8.01 0.90 -0.47
CA TYR A 25 -9.38 0.97 0.07
C TYR A 25 -9.65 -0.14 1.08
N LEU A 26 -9.17 -1.36 0.85
CA LEU A 26 -9.29 -2.44 1.82
C LEU A 26 -8.58 -2.09 3.13
N LEU A 27 -7.36 -1.55 3.04
CA LEU A 27 -6.60 -1.09 4.19
C LEU A 27 -7.32 0.08 4.90
N SER A 28 -7.87 1.04 4.15
CA SER A 28 -8.61 2.17 4.70
C SER A 28 -9.91 1.75 5.40
N ALA A 29 -10.55 0.68 4.93
CA ALA A 29 -11.75 0.12 5.56
C ALA A 29 -11.41 -0.65 6.84
N ALA A 30 -10.33 -1.44 6.82
CA ALA A 30 -9.91 -2.25 7.97
C ALA A 30 -9.19 -1.43 9.06
N GLY A 31 -8.48 -0.36 8.66
CA GLY A 31 -7.64 0.46 9.54
C GLY A 31 -8.36 0.98 10.78
N PRO A 32 -9.50 1.69 10.65
CA PRO A 32 -10.24 2.23 11.81
C PRO A 32 -10.73 1.14 12.78
N LEU A 33 -11.16 -0.02 12.26
CA LEU A 33 -11.61 -1.13 13.10
C LEU A 33 -10.46 -1.70 13.93
N LEU A 34 -9.31 -1.96 13.30
CA LEU A 34 -8.11 -2.42 13.99
C LEU A 34 -7.59 -1.37 14.98
N PHE A 35 -7.60 -0.10 14.60
CA PHE A 35 -7.16 1.01 15.43
C PHE A 35 -8.02 1.11 16.71
N GLY A 36 -9.35 1.05 16.56
CA GLY A 36 -10.28 1.06 17.69
C GLY A 36 -10.10 -0.15 18.60
N ALA A 37 -10.03 -1.37 18.04
CA ALA A 37 -9.85 -2.58 18.82
C ALA A 37 -8.53 -2.58 19.63
N LEU A 38 -7.43 -2.08 19.07
CA LEU A 38 -6.16 -1.95 19.79
C LEU A 38 -6.23 -0.92 20.90
N TYR A 39 -6.93 0.20 20.67
CA TYR A 39 -7.14 1.21 21.69
C TYR A 39 -7.98 0.67 22.85
N ASP A 40 -9.09 0.00 22.55
CA ASP A 40 -10.00 -0.56 23.54
C ASP A 40 -9.31 -1.64 24.40
N ALA A 41 -8.42 -2.44 23.79
CA ALA A 41 -7.68 -3.48 24.51
C ALA A 41 -6.57 -2.93 25.42
N ALA A 42 -5.89 -1.84 25.02
CA ALA A 42 -4.76 -1.29 25.78
C ALA A 42 -5.14 -0.11 26.70
N GLY A 43 -6.23 0.59 26.41
CA GLY A 43 -6.66 1.80 27.11
C GLY A 43 -5.81 3.04 26.83
N HIS A 44 -4.90 3.00 25.85
CA HIS A 44 -4.07 4.14 25.46
C HIS A 44 -3.69 4.10 23.97
N PHE A 45 -3.20 5.22 23.43
CA PHE A 45 -2.95 5.39 21.98
C PHE A 45 -1.66 4.77 21.45
N LEU A 46 -0.75 4.33 22.33
CA LEU A 46 0.56 3.81 21.91
C LEU A 46 0.46 2.61 20.93
N PRO A 47 -0.31 1.53 21.20
CA PRO A 47 -0.38 0.38 20.28
C PRO A 47 -0.96 0.74 18.90
N PRO A 48 -2.08 1.50 18.78
CA PRO A 48 -2.56 1.97 17.49
C PRO A 48 -1.54 2.84 16.72
N LEU A 49 -0.76 3.68 17.41
CA LEU A 49 0.31 4.47 16.80
C LEU A 49 1.47 3.60 16.29
N VAL A 50 1.86 2.57 17.06
CA VAL A 50 2.87 1.59 16.64
C VAL A 50 2.40 0.82 15.41
N LEU A 51 1.11 0.45 15.35
CA LEU A 51 0.50 -0.17 14.17
C LEU A 51 0.63 0.74 12.94
N LEU A 52 0.29 2.04 13.06
CA LEU A 52 0.44 3.00 11.95
C LEU A 52 1.89 3.09 11.47
N LEU A 53 2.85 3.19 12.39
CA LEU A 53 4.28 3.20 12.04
C LEU A 53 4.73 1.92 11.34
N ALA A 54 4.23 0.76 11.79
CA ALA A 54 4.51 -0.52 11.15
C ALA A 54 3.96 -0.56 9.72
N VAL A 55 2.73 -0.08 9.49
CA VAL A 55 2.14 0.02 8.15
C VAL A 55 2.96 0.96 7.26
N CYS A 56 3.38 2.12 7.77
CA CYS A 56 4.27 3.03 7.04
C CYS A 56 5.61 2.37 6.67
N ALA A 57 6.23 1.63 7.59
CA ALA A 57 7.47 0.92 7.33
C ALA A 57 7.29 -0.13 6.23
N VAL A 58 6.20 -0.90 6.27
CA VAL A 58 5.84 -1.87 5.21
C VAL A 58 5.65 -1.17 3.87
N MET A 59 4.91 -0.04 3.83
CA MET A 59 4.74 0.75 2.61
C MET A 59 6.06 1.26 2.04
N ILE A 60 7.00 1.67 2.89
CA ILE A 60 8.34 2.10 2.47
C ILE A 60 9.11 0.93 1.84
N VAL A 61 9.11 -0.24 2.46
CA VAL A 61 9.81 -1.43 1.94
C VAL A 61 9.29 -1.80 0.54
N PHE A 62 7.98 -1.88 0.37
CA PHE A 62 7.38 -2.15 -0.94
C PHE A 62 7.59 -1.00 -1.93
N GLY A 63 7.49 0.24 -1.48
CA GLY A 63 7.73 1.43 -2.29
C GLY A 63 9.14 1.50 -2.85
N LEU A 64 10.15 1.14 -2.07
CA LEU A 64 11.55 1.04 -2.51
C LEU A 64 11.72 -0.05 -3.58
N GLY A 65 11.05 -1.19 -3.43
CA GLY A 65 11.03 -2.24 -4.45
C GLY A 65 10.38 -1.78 -5.76
N ALA A 66 9.21 -1.14 -5.66
CA ALA A 66 8.45 -0.63 -6.80
C ALA A 66 9.11 0.57 -7.50
N ALA A 67 10.00 1.29 -6.81
CA ALA A 67 10.73 2.43 -7.36
C ALA A 67 11.88 2.03 -8.30
N ARG A 68 12.30 0.75 -8.29
CA ARG A 68 13.37 0.24 -9.16
C ARG A 68 13.10 0.52 -10.63
N ASP A 69 14.19 0.69 -11.39
CA ASP A 69 14.12 0.98 -12.83
C ASP A 69 13.86 -0.28 -13.64
N LYS A 70 12.67 -0.84 -13.47
CA LYS A 70 12.18 -2.02 -14.17
C LYS A 70 10.77 -1.77 -14.67
N TYR A 71 10.42 -2.42 -15.79
CA TYR A 71 9.06 -2.41 -16.31
C TYR A 71 8.31 -3.63 -15.78
N VAL A 72 7.02 -3.47 -15.47
CA VAL A 72 6.15 -4.57 -15.02
C VAL A 72 5.99 -5.63 -16.12
N ASP A 73 6.15 -5.24 -17.38
CA ASP A 73 5.98 -6.10 -18.56
C ASP A 73 7.06 -7.18 -18.70
N ASP A 74 8.28 -6.94 -18.19
CA ASP A 74 9.42 -7.86 -18.31
C ASP A 74 9.30 -9.11 -17.39
N GLU A 75 8.38 -9.08 -16.42
CA GLU A 75 8.15 -10.16 -15.43
C GLU A 75 6.96 -11.07 -15.77
N VAL A 76 6.15 -10.71 -16.79
CA VAL A 76 4.93 -11.44 -17.20
C VAL A 76 5.09 -12.14 -18.57
N ALA A 77 6.30 -12.11 -19.15
CA ALA A 77 6.66 -12.78 -20.42
C ALA A 77 7.31 -14.16 -20.20
#